data_AF-T1A4B1-F1
#
_entry.id   AF-T1A4B1-F1
#
_cell.length_a   1.000
_cell.length_b   1.000
_cell.length_c   1.000
_cell.angle_alpha   90.00
_cell.angle_beta   90.00
_cell.angle_gamma   90.00
#
_symmetry.space_group_name_H-M   'P 1'
#
loop_
_entity.id
_entity.type
_entity.pdbx_description
1 polymer ?
#
loop_
_entity_poly.entity_id
_entity_poly.type
_entity_poly.pdbx_seq_one_letter_code
_entity_poly.pdbx_strand_id
1 'polypeptide(L)'
;NVCEGLASAASAPIGTMLLLETRHKRWWPEDIGLFGLISGIGTTVGLALGFVWLFALGLNQTEVTVMTFLLFVSGAFAILSGLMAWAWIEEPIRRIERRSVAELANLHRGIVERLRHARSRVLNIIEFSRQPVGRLPRKEYLFLIALGVMTVGFNVFYGPFPVFLIRTAKFSDAGVFIAYLGASAASTALFFHSGRAVEQYSPKSVFLGSLAGRVVLILLFIWGPIYVLFARGSPELVGWVTLLNALLGVSWAFISTASTLFLIRLVGRSNRG
;
A
#
# COMPACT_ATOMS: atom_id res chain seq x y z
N ASN A 1 0.30 -10.96 -12.46
CA ASN A 1 0.33 -10.77 -10.98
C ASN A 1 1.75 -10.55 -10.44
N VAL A 2 2.76 -11.37 -10.78
CA VAL A 2 4.14 -11.14 -10.26
C VAL A 2 4.74 -9.80 -10.70
N CYS A 3 4.63 -9.45 -11.99
CA CYS A 3 5.16 -8.19 -12.51
C CYS A 3 4.49 -6.95 -11.89
N GLU A 4 3.16 -7.01 -11.70
CA GLU A 4 2.38 -5.96 -11.04
C GLU A 4 2.80 -5.79 -9.58
N GLY A 5 2.92 -6.90 -8.84
CA GLY A 5 3.36 -6.87 -7.44
C GLY A 5 4.77 -6.28 -7.27
N LEU A 6 5.69 -6.62 -8.17
CA LEU A 6 7.04 -6.04 -8.18
C LEU A 6 7.02 -4.54 -8.54
N ALA A 7 6.22 -4.14 -9.54
CA ALA A 7 6.08 -2.75 -9.94
C ALA A 7 5.46 -1.89 -8.81
N SER A 8 4.43 -2.41 -8.14
CA SER A 8 3.79 -1.76 -6.98
C SER A 8 4.74 -1.65 -5.79
N ALA A 9 5.51 -2.71 -5.51
CA ALA A 9 6.50 -2.70 -4.44
C ALA A 9 7.66 -1.72 -4.71
N ALA A 10 8.01 -1.49 -5.97
CA ALA A 10 9.04 -0.53 -6.37
C ALA A 10 8.53 0.92 -6.36
N SER A 11 7.30 1.17 -6.82
CA SER A 11 6.79 2.53 -7.00
C SER A 11 6.57 3.27 -5.67
N ALA A 12 6.09 2.58 -4.63
CA ALA A 12 5.76 3.22 -3.36
C ALA A 12 7.00 3.81 -2.63
N PRO A 13 8.13 3.09 -2.48
CA PRO A 13 9.35 3.65 -1.91
C PRO A 13 9.96 4.77 -2.76
N ILE A 14 9.98 4.63 -4.08
CA ILE A 14 10.56 5.63 -5.00
C ILE A 14 9.78 6.95 -4.92
N GLY A 15 8.44 6.89 -4.98
CA GLY A 15 7.60 8.08 -4.88
C GLY A 15 7.77 8.80 -3.53
N THR A 16 7.84 8.04 -2.44
CA THR A 16 8.08 8.60 -1.11
C THR A 16 9.47 9.24 -1.01
N MET A 17 10.49 8.63 -1.62
CA MET A 17 11.86 9.16 -1.60
C MET A 17 11.97 10.47 -2.41
N LEU A 18 11.40 10.53 -3.61
CA LEU A 18 11.36 11.75 -4.44
C LEU A 18 10.68 12.90 -3.70
N LEU A 19 9.59 12.62 -2.99
CA LEU A 19 8.90 13.61 -2.15
C LEU A 19 9.79 14.15 -1.03
N LEU A 20 10.54 13.28 -0.36
CA LEU A 20 11.43 13.65 0.73
C LEU A 20 12.67 14.42 0.28
N GLU A 21 13.14 14.19 -0.94
CA GLU A 21 14.29 14.89 -1.52
C GLU A 21 13.93 16.29 -2.03
N THR A 22 12.73 16.47 -2.57
CA THR A 22 12.29 17.74 -3.18
C THR A 22 11.72 18.73 -2.16
N ARG A 23 11.21 18.26 -1.02
CA ARG A 23 10.45 19.09 -0.06
C ARG A 23 11.15 19.31 1.27
N HIS A 24 10.96 20.50 1.83
CA HIS A 24 11.51 20.87 3.14
C HIS A 24 10.93 20.03 4.27
N LYS A 25 11.79 19.65 5.23
CA LYS A 25 11.47 18.76 6.36
C LYS A 25 10.25 19.17 7.20
N ARG A 26 9.95 20.46 7.27
CA ARG A 26 8.82 21.01 8.02
C ARG A 26 7.48 20.51 7.48
N TRP A 27 7.39 20.27 6.17
CA TRP A 27 6.16 19.94 5.46
C TRP A 27 5.98 18.44 5.21
N TRP A 28 6.94 17.60 5.63
CA TRP A 28 6.88 16.14 5.42
C TRP A 28 5.59 15.47 5.93
N PRO A 29 5.03 15.81 7.11
CA PRO A 29 3.76 15.22 7.55
C PRO A 29 2.60 15.49 6.59
N GLU A 30 2.47 16.73 6.13
CA GLU A 30 1.40 17.15 5.22
C GLU A 30 1.61 16.57 3.82
N ASP A 31 2.83 16.65 3.29
CA ASP A 31 3.17 16.14 1.95
C ASP A 31 2.99 14.60 1.88
N ILE A 32 3.38 13.84 2.91
CA ILE A 32 3.15 12.38 2.96
C ILE A 32 1.65 12.08 3.05
N GLY A 33 0.90 12.86 3.82
CA GLY A 33 -0.56 12.74 3.87
C GLY A 33 -1.24 13.04 2.53
N LEU A 34 -0.77 14.05 1.79
CA LEU A 34 -1.20 14.38 0.44
C LEU A 34 -0.87 13.28 -0.56
N PHE A 35 0.33 12.70 -0.48
CA PHE A 35 0.71 11.55 -1.30
C PHE A 35 -0.21 10.35 -1.04
N GLY A 36 -0.51 10.07 0.23
CA GLY A 36 -1.50 9.08 0.63
C GLY A 36 -2.90 9.38 0.08
N LEU A 37 -3.34 10.64 0.14
CA LEU A 37 -4.64 11.08 -0.40
C LEU A 37 -4.74 10.84 -1.91
N ILE A 38 -3.73 11.24 -2.68
CA ILE A 38 -3.71 11.07 -4.14
C ILE A 38 -3.74 9.57 -4.50
N SER A 39 -2.91 8.77 -3.82
CA SER A 39 -2.92 7.31 -3.99
C SER A 39 -4.28 6.70 -3.64
N GLY A 40 -4.87 7.15 -2.52
CA GLY A 40 -6.20 6.74 -2.08
C GLY A 40 -7.31 7.11 -3.08
N ILE A 41 -7.29 8.31 -3.66
CA ILE A 41 -8.23 8.72 -4.71
C ILE A 41 -8.13 7.75 -5.90
N GLY A 42 -6.92 7.42 -6.33
CA GLY A 42 -6.70 6.45 -7.41
C GLY A 42 -7.33 5.09 -7.11
N THR A 43 -7.12 4.56 -5.90
CA THR A 43 -7.72 3.29 -5.47
C THR A 43 -9.25 3.37 -5.38
N THR A 44 -9.80 4.42 -4.76
CA THR A 44 -11.25 4.60 -4.61
C THR A 44 -11.95 4.77 -5.95
N VAL A 45 -11.41 5.62 -6.85
CA VAL A 45 -11.97 5.84 -8.19
C VAL A 45 -11.84 4.57 -9.03
N GLY A 46 -10.70 3.87 -8.96
CA GLY A 46 -10.52 2.59 -9.64
C GLY A 46 -11.53 1.53 -9.20
N LEU A 47 -11.77 1.40 -7.89
CA LEU A 47 -12.79 0.51 -7.33
C LEU A 47 -14.21 0.92 -7.76
N ALA A 48 -14.53 2.22 -7.72
CA ALA A 48 -15.84 2.73 -8.13
C ALA A 48 -16.10 2.48 -9.62
N LEU A 49 -15.11 2.75 -10.49
CA LEU A 49 -15.21 2.46 -11.92
C LEU A 49 -15.33 0.95 -12.18
N GLY A 50 -14.56 0.12 -11.48
CA GLY A 50 -14.67 -1.34 -11.56
C GLY A 50 -16.05 -1.85 -11.14
N PHE A 51 -16.62 -1.28 -10.06
CA PHE A 51 -17.98 -1.59 -9.62
C PHE A 51 -19.02 -1.22 -10.69
N VAL A 52 -18.99 0.02 -11.20
CA VAL A 52 -19.91 0.45 -12.26
C VAL A 52 -19.74 -0.41 -13.51
N TRP A 53 -18.51 -0.75 -13.89
CA TRP A 53 -18.23 -1.58 -15.05
C TRP A 53 -18.85 -2.97 -14.93
N LEU A 54 -18.63 -3.64 -13.79
CA LEU A 54 -19.12 -5.01 -13.58
C LEU A 54 -20.65 -5.06 -13.45
N PHE A 55 -21.26 -4.12 -12.72
CA PHE A 55 -22.67 -4.20 -12.36
C PHE A 55 -23.61 -3.37 -13.26
N ALA A 56 -23.11 -2.40 -14.03
CA ALA A 56 -23.92 -1.64 -14.98
C ALA A 56 -23.69 -2.06 -16.45
N LEU A 57 -22.44 -2.31 -16.85
CA LEU A 57 -22.09 -2.65 -18.24
C LEU A 57 -21.99 -4.16 -18.48
N GLY A 58 -21.72 -4.95 -17.44
CA GLY A 58 -21.54 -6.40 -17.51
C GLY A 58 -22.83 -7.24 -17.58
N LEU A 59 -24.01 -6.63 -17.42
CA LEU A 59 -25.29 -7.34 -17.25
C LEU A 59 -25.68 -8.28 -18.41
N ASN A 60 -25.15 -8.04 -19.62
CA ASN A 60 -25.48 -8.80 -20.84
C ASN A 60 -24.31 -9.60 -21.43
N GLN A 61 -23.17 -9.70 -20.73
CA GLN A 61 -21.98 -10.38 -21.25
C GLN A 61 -21.47 -11.47 -20.29
N THR A 62 -20.77 -12.45 -20.84
CA THR A 62 -20.09 -13.48 -20.04
C THR A 62 -19.05 -12.84 -19.12
N GLU A 63 -19.01 -13.25 -17.84
CA GLU A 63 -18.12 -12.69 -16.80
C GLU A 63 -16.65 -12.59 -17.26
N VAL A 64 -16.16 -13.62 -17.95
CA VAL A 64 -14.79 -13.69 -18.47
C VAL A 64 -14.49 -12.54 -19.44
N THR A 65 -15.43 -12.21 -20.33
CA THR A 65 -15.26 -11.14 -21.32
C THR A 65 -15.19 -9.79 -20.63
N VAL A 66 -16.12 -9.53 -19.70
CA VAL A 66 -16.19 -8.26 -18.95
C VAL A 66 -14.91 -8.02 -18.15
N MET A 67 -14.42 -9.06 -17.45
CA MET A 67 -13.18 -9.00 -16.68
C MET A 67 -11.94 -8.80 -17.57
N THR A 68 -11.91 -9.45 -18.73
CA THR A 68 -10.79 -9.32 -19.67
C THR A 68 -10.70 -7.90 -20.22
N PHE A 69 -11.82 -7.30 -20.62
CA PHE A 69 -11.84 -5.90 -21.06
C PHE A 69 -11.43 -4.94 -19.94
N LEU A 70 -11.91 -5.17 -18.71
CA LEU A 70 -11.49 -4.36 -17.56
C LEU A 70 -9.98 -4.43 -17.34
N LEU A 71 -9.38 -5.61 -17.50
CA LEU A 71 -7.92 -5.78 -17.43
C LEU A 71 -7.19 -5.02 -18.53
N PHE A 72 -7.67 -5.07 -19.78
CA PHE A 72 -7.09 -4.28 -20.88
C PHE A 72 -7.16 -2.77 -20.60
N VAL A 73 -8.30 -2.27 -20.12
CA VAL A 73 -8.47 -0.86 -19.76
C VAL A 73 -7.51 -0.47 -18.62
N SER A 74 -7.40 -1.30 -17.57
CA SER A 74 -6.45 -1.06 -16.48
C SER A 74 -5.00 -1.06 -16.95
N GLY A 75 -4.64 -1.96 -17.87
CA GLY A 75 -3.33 -2.00 -18.50
C GLY A 75 -3.03 -0.75 -19.33
N ALA A 76 -4.01 -0.24 -20.07
CA ALA A 76 -3.87 1.02 -20.80
C ALA A 76 -3.64 2.21 -19.86
N PHE A 77 -4.37 2.29 -18.75
CA PHE A 77 -4.13 3.32 -17.72
C PHE A 77 -2.76 3.18 -17.07
N ALA A 78 -2.28 1.95 -16.83
CA ALA A 78 -0.94 1.72 -16.28
C ALA A 78 0.16 2.19 -17.25
N ILE A 79 0.02 1.92 -18.54
CA ILE A 79 0.95 2.40 -19.58
C ILE A 79 0.92 3.93 -19.64
N LEU A 80 -0.28 4.53 -19.66
CA LEU A 80 -0.45 5.98 -19.67
C LEU A 80 0.21 6.63 -18.43
N SER A 81 0.04 6.04 -17.25
CA SER A 81 0.71 6.51 -16.03
C SER A 81 2.23 6.43 -16.14
N GLY A 82 2.77 5.37 -16.75
CA GLY A 82 4.21 5.23 -16.99
C GLY A 82 4.74 6.29 -17.98
N LEU A 83 4.00 6.56 -19.05
CA LEU A 83 4.33 7.60 -20.03
C LEU A 83 4.29 9.01 -19.41
N MET A 84 3.27 9.29 -18.59
CA MET A 84 3.19 10.55 -17.85
C MET A 84 4.34 10.70 -16.88
N ALA A 85 4.69 9.64 -16.13
CA ALA A 85 5.84 9.66 -15.23
C ALA A 85 7.15 9.94 -16.00
N TRP A 86 7.34 9.29 -17.15
CA TRP A 86 8.50 9.53 -18.01
C TRP A 86 8.56 10.96 -18.57
N ALA A 87 7.41 11.55 -18.92
CA ALA A 87 7.35 12.89 -19.48
C ALA A 87 7.51 14.01 -18.44
N TRP A 88 7.03 13.81 -17.21
CA TRP A 88 6.93 14.87 -16.19
C TRP A 88 7.89 14.73 -15.01
N ILE A 89 8.41 13.54 -14.70
CA ILE A 89 9.38 13.39 -13.61
C ILE A 89 10.75 13.82 -14.13
N GLU A 90 11.12 15.07 -13.86
CA GLU A 90 12.49 15.54 -14.06
C GLU A 90 13.39 14.91 -13.00
N GLU A 91 14.35 14.09 -13.43
CA GLU A 91 15.41 13.61 -12.54
C GLU A 91 16.25 14.81 -12.07
N PRO A 92 16.41 15.04 -10.76
CA PRO A 92 17.25 16.12 -10.27
C PRO A 92 18.68 15.87 -10.75
N ILE A 93 19.17 16.75 -11.63
CA ILE A 93 20.50 16.68 -12.25
C ILE A 93 21.56 16.83 -11.15
N ARG A 94 21.93 15.72 -10.51
CA ARG A 94 23.14 15.67 -9.70
C ARG A 94 24.32 15.72 -10.66
N ARG A 95 25.27 16.62 -10.41
CA ARG A 95 26.60 16.55 -11.04
C ARG A 95 27.28 15.28 -10.54
N ILE A 96 27.22 14.23 -11.35
CA ILE A 96 27.90 12.96 -11.11
C ILE A 96 29.41 13.23 -11.22
N GLU A 97 30.13 13.21 -10.10
CA GLU A 97 31.59 13.27 -10.13
C GLU A 97 32.14 12.08 -10.93
N ARG A 98 33.06 12.35 -11.87
CA ARG A 98 33.63 11.37 -12.83
C ARG A 98 34.09 10.04 -12.22
N ARG A 99 34.36 9.98 -10.91
CA ARG A 99 34.72 8.75 -10.18
C ARG A 99 33.57 7.72 -10.11
N SER A 100 32.33 8.17 -9.99
CA SER A 100 31.14 7.30 -9.89
C SER A 100 30.67 6.75 -11.25
N VAL A 101 31.07 7.38 -12.36
CA VAL A 101 30.81 6.88 -13.73
C VAL A 101 31.61 5.60 -14.02
N ALA A 102 32.82 5.48 -13.46
CA ALA A 102 33.61 4.26 -13.55
C ALA A 102 32.98 3.09 -12.77
N GLU A 103 32.33 3.38 -11.63
CA GLU A 103 31.56 2.38 -10.87
C GLU A 103 30.26 1.97 -11.60
N LEU A 104 29.56 2.91 -12.23
CA LEU A 104 28.36 2.62 -13.03
C LEU A 104 28.66 1.76 -14.27
N ALA A 105 29.78 2.02 -14.96
CA ALA A 105 30.20 1.22 -16.11
C ALA A 105 30.52 -0.24 -15.71
N ASN A 106 31.11 -0.44 -14.52
CA ASN A 106 31.32 -1.75 -13.93
C ASN A 106 30.00 -2.40 -13.46
N LEU A 107 29.04 -1.59 -12.98
CA LEU A 107 27.71 -2.06 -12.59
C LEU A 107 26.90 -2.56 -13.79
N HIS A 108 26.94 -1.84 -14.92
CA HIS A 108 26.25 -2.23 -16.15
C HIS A 108 26.79 -3.54 -16.73
N ARG A 109 28.12 -3.70 -16.73
CA ARG A 109 28.79 -4.95 -17.14
C ARG A 109 28.41 -6.12 -16.21
N GLY A 110 28.34 -5.86 -14.90
CA GLY A 110 27.91 -6.82 -13.90
C GLY A 110 26.43 -7.20 -13.98
N ILE A 111 25.53 -6.28 -14.37
CA ILE A 111 24.09 -6.56 -14.57
C ILE A 111 23.88 -7.43 -15.81
N VAL A 112 24.59 -7.15 -16.91
CA VAL A 112 24.51 -7.92 -18.16
C VAL A 112 25.08 -9.35 -17.97
N GLU A 113 26.18 -9.49 -17.23
CA GLU A 113 26.71 -10.82 -16.86
C GLU A 113 25.83 -11.57 -15.83
N ARG A 114 25.13 -10.85 -14.95
CA ARG A 114 24.17 -11.41 -13.97
C ARG A 114 22.89 -11.94 -14.61
N LEU A 115 22.35 -11.28 -15.62
CA LEU A 115 21.19 -11.75 -16.38
C LEU A 115 21.51 -13.06 -17.12
N ARG A 116 22.74 -13.18 -17.62
CA ARG A 116 23.23 -14.38 -18.32
C ARG A 116 23.39 -15.60 -17.40
N HIS A 117 23.60 -15.39 -16.09
CA HIS A 117 23.81 -16.47 -15.10
C HIS A 117 22.68 -16.59 -14.05
N ALA A 118 21.55 -15.91 -14.25
CA ALA A 118 20.46 -15.85 -13.28
C ALA A 118 19.82 -17.22 -12.95
N ARG A 119 19.96 -18.21 -13.83
CA ARG A 119 19.30 -19.52 -13.69
C ARG A 119 19.97 -20.45 -12.66
N SER A 120 21.22 -20.21 -12.25
CA SER A 120 21.98 -21.13 -11.38
C SER A 120 22.16 -20.68 -9.92
N ARG A 121 21.62 -19.52 -9.51
CA ARG A 121 21.91 -18.93 -8.19
C ARG A 121 20.70 -18.43 -7.41
N VAL A 122 19.64 -19.24 -7.32
CA VAL A 122 18.53 -19.00 -6.37
C VAL A 122 19.02 -19.03 -4.90
N LEU A 123 20.13 -19.72 -4.62
CA LEU A 123 20.74 -19.80 -3.28
C LEU A 123 21.63 -18.60 -2.90
N ASN A 124 22.01 -17.73 -3.84
CA ASN A 124 23.01 -16.67 -3.62
C ASN A 124 22.43 -15.24 -3.58
N ILE A 125 21.12 -15.11 -3.37
CA ILE A 125 20.47 -13.83 -3.04
C ILE A 125 20.81 -13.41 -1.59
N ILE A 126 21.23 -14.36 -0.74
CA ILE A 126 21.58 -14.12 0.66
C ILE A 126 22.96 -13.44 0.81
N GLU A 127 23.85 -13.52 -0.20
CA GLU A 127 25.19 -12.92 -0.14
C GLU A 127 25.27 -11.44 -0.57
N PHE A 128 24.16 -10.82 -0.97
CA PHE A 128 24.13 -9.41 -1.42
C PHE A 128 24.33 -8.37 -0.28
N SER A 129 24.48 -8.80 0.97
CA SER A 129 24.70 -7.93 2.14
C SER A 129 26.16 -7.97 2.63
N ARG A 130 27.15 -7.88 1.73
CA ARG A 130 28.59 -7.84 2.10
C ARG A 130 29.30 -6.52 1.83
N GLN A 131 28.61 -5.48 1.37
CA GLN A 131 29.03 -4.13 1.72
C GLN A 131 28.53 -3.87 3.14
N PRO A 132 29.34 -3.29 4.07
CA PRO A 132 28.85 -2.96 5.39
C PRO A 132 27.88 -1.79 5.25
N VAL A 133 26.64 -2.07 4.84
CA VAL A 133 25.49 -1.26 5.21
C VAL A 133 25.61 -1.17 6.72
N GLY A 134 26.00 0.00 7.23
CA GLY A 134 26.30 0.19 8.65
C GLY A 134 25.19 -0.48 9.45
N ARG A 135 25.55 -1.41 10.35
CA ARG A 135 24.60 -2.28 11.06
C ARG A 135 23.41 -1.43 11.48
N LEU A 136 22.22 -1.73 10.93
CA LEU A 136 20.99 -1.05 11.31
C LEU A 136 20.93 -1.07 12.84
N PRO A 137 20.82 0.09 13.50
CA PRO A 137 20.64 0.17 14.93
C PRO A 137 19.54 -0.80 15.36
N ARG A 138 19.76 -1.54 16.46
CA ARG A 138 18.82 -2.57 16.94
C ARG A 138 17.37 -2.08 17.01
N LYS A 139 17.15 -0.80 17.30
CA LYS A 139 15.83 -0.16 17.36
C LYS A 139 15.14 -0.08 16.00
N GLU A 140 15.86 0.21 14.93
CA GLU A 140 15.34 0.26 13.55
C GLU A 140 14.97 -1.14 13.08
N TYR A 141 15.85 -2.12 13.32
CA TYR A 141 15.60 -3.51 12.98
C TYR A 141 14.38 -4.09 13.70
N LEU A 142 14.26 -3.85 15.02
CA LEU A 142 13.09 -4.26 15.79
C LEU A 142 11.79 -3.59 15.30
N PHE A 143 11.86 -2.32 14.91
CA PHE A 143 10.70 -1.62 14.34
C PHE A 143 10.27 -2.23 13.00
N LEU A 144 11.23 -2.55 12.11
CA LEU A 144 10.94 -3.19 10.84
C LEU A 144 10.35 -4.60 11.02
N ILE A 145 10.87 -5.40 11.96
CA ILE A 145 10.28 -6.69 12.31
C ILE A 145 8.85 -6.50 12.80
N ALA A 146 8.61 -5.56 13.72
CA ALA A 146 7.28 -5.31 14.25
C ALA A 146 6.31 -4.88 13.14
N LEU A 147 6.74 -4.01 12.23
CA LEU A 147 5.98 -3.59 11.05
C LEU A 147 5.68 -4.77 10.12
N GLY A 148 6.65 -5.67 9.91
CA GLY A 148 6.49 -6.89 9.13
C GLY A 148 5.46 -7.84 9.75
N VAL A 149 5.59 -8.15 11.04
CA VAL A 149 4.64 -8.99 11.77
C VAL A 149 3.23 -8.40 11.73
N MET A 150 3.10 -7.09 11.95
CA MET A 150 1.84 -6.37 11.84
C MET A 150 1.23 -6.51 10.43
N THR A 151 2.03 -6.28 9.39
CA THR A 151 1.59 -6.36 7.99
C THR A 151 1.16 -7.78 7.63
N VAL A 152 1.90 -8.81 8.08
CA VAL A 152 1.50 -10.21 7.91
C VAL A 152 0.17 -10.47 8.61
N GLY A 153 0.00 -10.02 9.86
CA GLY A 153 -1.27 -10.15 10.58
C GLY A 153 -2.45 -9.50 9.85
N PHE A 154 -2.24 -8.32 9.25
CA PHE A 154 -3.27 -7.67 8.44
C PHE A 154 -3.60 -8.45 7.17
N ASN A 155 -2.59 -9.00 6.49
CA ASN A 155 -2.81 -9.81 5.29
C ASN A 155 -3.51 -11.14 5.60
N VAL A 156 -3.20 -11.78 6.73
CA VAL A 156 -3.89 -13.00 7.18
C VAL A 156 -5.38 -12.73 7.46
N PHE A 157 -5.73 -11.53 7.92
CA PHE A 157 -7.13 -11.12 8.06
C PHE A 157 -7.78 -10.81 6.70
N TYR A 158 -7.16 -9.96 5.88
CA TYR A 158 -7.76 -9.46 4.64
C TYR A 158 -7.74 -10.46 3.47
N GLY A 159 -6.82 -11.42 3.45
CA GLY A 159 -6.73 -12.44 2.41
C GLY A 159 -7.99 -13.31 2.30
N PRO A 160 -8.44 -13.97 3.38
CA PRO A 160 -9.66 -14.78 3.39
C PRO A 160 -10.95 -13.94 3.54
N PHE A 161 -10.86 -12.64 3.84
CA PHE A 161 -12.02 -11.80 4.15
C PHE A 161 -13.09 -11.77 3.05
N PRO A 162 -12.78 -11.56 1.75
CA PRO A 162 -13.80 -11.62 0.69
C PRO A 162 -14.49 -12.98 0.61
N VAL A 163 -13.72 -14.07 0.75
CA VAL A 163 -14.24 -15.44 0.70
C VAL A 163 -15.19 -15.69 1.87
N PHE A 164 -14.84 -15.19 3.06
CA PHE A 164 -15.70 -15.26 4.23
C PHE A 164 -17.02 -14.50 4.03
N LEU A 165 -16.99 -13.29 3.46
CA LEU A 165 -18.20 -12.50 3.20
C LEU A 165 -19.17 -13.22 2.26
N ILE A 166 -18.66 -13.79 1.17
CA ILE A 166 -19.48 -14.49 0.18
C ILE A 166 -19.98 -15.83 0.74
N ARG A 167 -19.07 -16.69 1.23
CA ARG A 167 -19.41 -18.07 1.58
C ARG A 167 -20.14 -18.20 2.91
N THR A 168 -19.73 -17.43 3.91
CA THR A 168 -20.21 -17.56 5.29
C THR A 168 -21.27 -16.51 5.63
N ALA A 169 -20.97 -15.22 5.36
CA ALA A 169 -21.90 -14.13 5.63
C ALA A 169 -23.02 -14.00 4.58
N LYS A 170 -22.90 -14.73 3.45
CA LYS A 170 -23.86 -14.76 2.33
C LYS A 170 -24.11 -13.39 1.71
N PHE A 171 -23.07 -12.58 1.60
CA PHE A 171 -23.15 -11.28 0.91
C PHE A 171 -23.26 -11.49 -0.60
N SER A 172 -23.98 -10.59 -1.27
CA SER A 172 -23.92 -10.45 -2.72
C SER A 172 -22.57 -9.89 -3.14
N ASP A 173 -22.16 -10.13 -4.39
CA ASP A 173 -20.92 -9.58 -4.94
C ASP A 173 -20.89 -8.05 -4.84
N ALA A 174 -22.03 -7.40 -5.11
CA ALA A 174 -22.19 -5.96 -4.93
C ALA A 174 -21.97 -5.52 -3.47
N GLY A 175 -22.46 -6.28 -2.50
CA GLY A 175 -22.27 -6.00 -1.07
C GLY A 175 -20.79 -6.07 -0.65
N VAL A 176 -20.03 -7.02 -1.21
CA VAL A 176 -18.57 -7.10 -0.98
C VAL A 176 -17.87 -5.88 -1.58
N PHE A 177 -18.21 -5.52 -2.82
CA PHE A 177 -17.63 -4.31 -3.46
C PHE A 177 -17.93 -3.04 -2.66
N ILE A 178 -19.16 -2.86 -2.18
CA ILE A 178 -19.54 -1.70 -1.36
C ILE A 178 -18.73 -1.67 -0.05
N ALA A 179 -18.53 -2.82 0.60
CA ALA A 179 -17.74 -2.90 1.82
C ALA A 179 -16.27 -2.48 1.60
N TYR A 180 -15.68 -2.87 0.48
CA TYR A 180 -14.32 -2.48 0.11
C TYR A 180 -14.23 -1.02 -0.35
N LEU A 181 -15.21 -0.55 -1.12
CA LEU A 181 -15.31 0.84 -1.56
C LEU A 181 -15.44 1.79 -0.36
N GLY A 182 -16.24 1.42 0.64
CA GLY A 182 -16.38 2.16 1.90
C GLY A 182 -15.04 2.27 2.65
N ALA A 183 -14.29 1.18 2.74
CA ALA A 183 -12.94 1.17 3.32
C ALA A 183 -11.95 2.07 2.58
N SER A 184 -11.91 1.98 1.24
CA SER A 184 -11.06 2.83 0.43
C SER A 184 -11.45 4.29 0.54
N ALA A 185 -12.74 4.63 0.38
CA ALA A 185 -13.23 6.01 0.52
C ALA A 185 -12.93 6.61 1.90
N ALA A 186 -13.15 5.84 2.98
CA ALA A 186 -12.85 6.28 4.33
C ALA A 186 -11.34 6.56 4.53
N SER A 187 -10.48 5.66 4.05
CA SER A 187 -9.02 5.88 4.10
C SER A 187 -8.60 7.12 3.32
N THR A 188 -9.17 7.31 2.12
CA THR A 188 -8.91 8.45 1.23
C THR A 188 -9.27 9.78 1.90
N ALA A 189 -10.48 9.90 2.44
CA ALA A 189 -10.94 11.13 3.10
C ALA A 189 -10.06 11.51 4.31
N LEU A 190 -9.47 10.52 4.99
CA LEU A 190 -8.72 10.71 6.23
C LEU A 190 -7.19 10.74 6.04
N PHE A 191 -6.66 10.47 4.85
CA PHE A 191 -5.22 10.63 4.58
C PHE A 191 -4.75 12.08 4.81
N PHE A 192 -5.52 13.08 4.38
CA PHE A 192 -5.21 14.48 4.65
C PHE A 192 -5.18 14.79 6.15
N HIS A 193 -6.17 14.28 6.90
CA HIS A 193 -6.25 14.47 8.35
C HIS A 193 -5.15 13.72 9.10
N SER A 194 -4.69 12.58 8.56
CA SER A 194 -3.61 11.79 9.15
C SER A 194 -2.29 12.54 9.21
N GLY A 195 -1.98 13.36 8.19
CA GLY A 195 -0.79 14.21 8.17
C GLY A 195 -0.80 15.25 9.30
N ARG A 196 -1.93 15.95 9.46
CA ARG A 196 -2.13 16.93 10.54
C ARG A 196 -2.11 16.31 11.93
N ALA A 197 -2.73 15.14 12.10
CA ALA A 197 -2.72 14.43 13.38
C ALA A 197 -1.29 14.03 13.82
N VAL A 198 -0.44 13.63 12.87
CA VAL A 198 0.98 13.30 13.13
C VAL A 198 1.84 14.55 13.35
N GLU A 199 1.37 15.73 12.93
CA GLU A 199 2.02 17.00 13.25
C GLU A 199 1.67 17.48 14.67
N GLN A 200 0.38 17.41 15.04
CA GLN A 200 -0.11 17.82 16.36
C GLN A 200 0.31 16.85 17.48
N TYR A 201 0.30 15.55 17.20
CA TYR A 201 0.69 14.50 18.13
C TYR A 201 1.98 13.83 17.68
N SER A 202 2.67 13.11 18.59
CA SER A 202 3.86 12.36 18.21
C SER A 202 3.53 11.24 17.20
N PRO A 203 4.35 11.01 16.15
CA PRO A 203 4.15 9.90 15.22
C PRO A 203 4.00 8.54 15.91
N LYS A 204 4.72 8.36 17.03
CA LYS A 204 4.66 7.14 17.83
C LYS A 204 3.28 6.95 18.49
N SER A 205 2.69 8.01 19.06
CA SER A 205 1.39 7.91 19.74
C SER A 205 0.26 7.69 18.72
N VAL A 206 0.31 8.35 17.57
CA VAL A 206 -0.67 8.15 16.49
C VAL A 206 -0.60 6.72 15.95
N PHE A 207 0.61 6.19 15.72
CA PHE A 207 0.82 4.82 15.27
C PHE A 207 0.27 3.80 16.28
N LEU A 208 0.64 3.91 17.56
CA LEU A 208 0.18 2.99 18.61
C LEU A 208 -1.33 3.09 18.85
N GLY A 209 -1.88 4.31 18.88
CA GLY A 209 -3.32 4.53 19.05
C GLY A 209 -4.14 3.91 17.90
N SER A 210 -3.67 4.10 16.66
CA SER A 210 -4.32 3.53 15.48
C SER A 210 -4.20 2.01 15.44
N LEU A 211 -3.06 1.46 15.87
CA LEU A 211 -2.86 0.02 15.97
C LEU A 211 -3.78 -0.60 17.05
N ALA A 212 -3.87 0.02 18.22
CA ALA A 212 -4.76 -0.42 19.28
C ALA A 212 -6.23 -0.37 18.82
N GLY A 213 -6.65 0.73 18.18
CA GLY A 213 -7.98 0.84 17.58
C GLY A 213 -8.25 -0.26 16.56
N ARG A 214 -7.27 -0.58 15.72
CA ARG A 214 -7.39 -1.67 14.74
C ARG A 214 -7.54 -3.05 15.37
N VAL A 215 -6.82 -3.34 16.46
CA VAL A 215 -7.00 -4.59 17.22
C VAL A 215 -8.42 -4.68 17.78
N VAL A 216 -8.94 -3.60 18.39
CA VAL A 216 -10.32 -3.56 18.89
C VAL A 216 -11.31 -3.80 17.75
N LEU A 217 -11.14 -3.15 16.59
CA LEU A 217 -12.00 -3.36 15.41
C LEU A 217 -11.97 -4.81 14.91
N ILE A 218 -10.79 -5.45 14.86
CA ILE A 218 -10.66 -6.85 14.47
C ILE A 218 -11.34 -7.77 15.50
N LEU A 219 -11.20 -7.47 16.79
CA LEU A 219 -11.92 -8.21 17.83
C LEU A 219 -13.43 -8.06 17.64
N LEU A 220 -13.94 -6.87 17.33
CA LEU A 220 -15.36 -6.65 17.02
C LEU A 220 -15.84 -7.47 15.82
N PHE A 221 -14.98 -7.74 14.83
CA PHE A 221 -15.29 -8.67 13.74
C PHE A 221 -15.38 -10.14 14.21
N ILE A 222 -14.55 -10.54 15.17
CA ILE A 222 -14.50 -11.91 15.71
C ILE A 222 -15.65 -12.19 16.67
N TRP A 223 -16.14 -11.17 17.38
CA TRP A 223 -17.25 -11.32 18.33
C TRP A 223 -18.55 -11.70 17.62
N GLY A 224 -18.76 -13.01 17.52
CA GLY A 224 -19.82 -13.69 16.79
C GLY A 224 -21.29 -13.57 17.25
N PRO A 225 -21.68 -13.02 18.43
CA PRO A 225 -23.10 -12.90 18.78
C PRO A 225 -23.90 -12.02 17.81
N ILE A 226 -23.24 -11.09 17.10
CA ILE A 226 -23.88 -10.16 16.18
C ILE A 226 -24.38 -10.85 14.89
N TYR A 227 -23.71 -11.91 14.42
CA TYR A 227 -24.19 -12.71 13.28
C TYR A 227 -25.51 -13.43 13.59
N VAL A 228 -25.77 -13.71 14.88
CA VAL A 228 -27.03 -14.28 15.35
C VAL A 228 -28.11 -13.20 15.41
N LEU A 229 -27.75 -11.97 15.80
CA LEU A 229 -28.68 -10.84 15.88
C LEU A 229 -29.21 -10.39 14.52
N PHE A 230 -28.36 -10.36 13.49
CA PHE A 230 -28.73 -9.76 12.20
C PHE A 230 -29.21 -10.74 11.13
N ALA A 231 -29.18 -12.05 11.36
CA ALA A 231 -29.40 -13.08 10.33
C ALA A 231 -28.41 -13.00 9.14
N ARG A 232 -28.16 -14.14 8.48
CA ARG A 232 -27.19 -14.19 7.36
C ARG A 232 -27.76 -13.52 6.11
N GLY A 233 -26.93 -12.72 5.43
CA GLY A 233 -27.32 -12.02 4.20
C GLY A 233 -28.24 -10.81 4.39
N SER A 234 -28.52 -10.38 5.62
CA SER A 234 -29.36 -9.21 5.85
C SER A 234 -28.66 -7.90 5.46
N PRO A 235 -29.41 -6.87 5.00
CA PRO A 235 -28.85 -5.56 4.70
C PRO A 235 -28.19 -4.90 5.91
N GLU A 236 -28.68 -5.17 7.12
CA GLU A 236 -28.15 -4.63 8.38
C GLU A 236 -26.74 -5.20 8.67
N LEU A 237 -26.54 -6.50 8.44
CA LEU A 237 -25.22 -7.12 8.55
C LEU A 237 -24.23 -6.54 7.53
N VAL A 238 -24.69 -6.27 6.30
CA VAL A 238 -23.89 -5.60 5.26
C VAL A 238 -23.49 -4.20 5.70
N GLY A 239 -24.42 -3.42 6.23
CA GLY A 239 -24.16 -2.08 6.76
C GLY A 239 -23.14 -2.09 7.90
N TRP A 240 -23.29 -3.01 8.85
CA TRP A 240 -22.38 -3.17 9.99
C TRP A 240 -20.96 -3.55 9.56
N VAL A 241 -20.82 -4.57 8.71
CA VAL A 241 -19.53 -5.02 8.18
C VAL A 241 -18.86 -3.92 7.36
N THR A 242 -19.64 -3.20 6.54
CA THR A 242 -19.15 -2.07 5.74
C THR A 242 -18.64 -0.95 6.65
N LEU A 243 -19.36 -0.62 7.73
CA LEU A 243 -18.93 0.36 8.71
C LEU A 243 -17.62 -0.05 9.40
N LEU A 244 -17.54 -1.28 9.89
CA LEU A 244 -16.32 -1.76 10.54
C LEU A 244 -15.13 -1.78 9.55
N ASN A 245 -15.36 -2.20 8.30
CA ASN A 245 -14.31 -2.18 7.27
C ASN A 245 -13.91 -0.74 6.91
N ALA A 246 -14.86 0.20 6.89
CA ALA A 246 -14.59 1.63 6.75
C ALA A 246 -13.67 2.14 7.86
N LEU A 247 -13.96 1.78 9.12
CA LEU A 247 -13.11 2.12 10.27
C LEU A 247 -11.73 1.47 10.20
N LEU A 248 -11.62 0.24 9.68
CA LEU A 248 -10.31 -0.37 9.41
C LEU A 248 -9.54 0.41 8.33
N GLY A 249 -10.23 0.91 7.30
CA GLY A 249 -9.67 1.84 6.31
C GLY A 249 -9.17 3.14 6.93
N VAL A 250 -9.92 3.72 7.88
CA VAL A 250 -9.47 4.87 8.67
C VAL A 250 -8.18 4.56 9.41
N SER A 251 -8.14 3.46 10.16
CA SER A 251 -6.94 3.05 10.90
C SER A 251 -5.73 2.88 9.99
N TRP A 252 -5.93 2.39 8.77
CA TRP A 252 -4.88 2.22 7.78
C TRP A 252 -4.25 3.56 7.37
N ALA A 253 -5.06 4.58 7.15
CA ALA A 253 -4.55 5.91 6.77
C ALA A 253 -3.57 6.45 7.81
N PHE A 254 -3.92 6.37 9.09
CA PHE A 254 -3.05 6.81 10.19
C PHE A 254 -1.81 5.93 10.35
N ILE A 255 -1.95 4.60 10.27
CA ILE A 255 -0.82 3.67 10.38
C ILE A 255 0.20 3.91 9.25
N SER A 256 -0.28 4.06 8.01
CA SER A 256 0.57 4.26 6.83
C SER A 256 1.39 5.55 6.94
N THR A 257 0.74 6.69 7.22
CA THR A 257 1.40 7.99 7.39
C THR A 257 2.35 7.98 8.59
N ALA A 258 1.88 7.53 9.76
CA ALA A 258 2.67 7.58 10.99
C ALA A 258 3.88 6.64 10.96
N SER A 259 3.74 5.43 10.39
CA SER A 259 4.85 4.48 10.28
C SER A 259 5.96 4.99 9.36
N THR A 260 5.58 5.60 8.23
CA THR A 260 6.52 6.22 7.28
C THR A 260 7.29 7.34 7.95
N LEU A 261 6.60 8.29 8.61
CA LEU A 261 7.26 9.38 9.33
C LEU A 261 8.12 8.90 10.51
N PHE A 262 7.65 7.90 11.24
CA PHE A 262 8.39 7.34 12.37
C PHE A 262 9.68 6.68 11.88
N LEU A 263 9.63 5.89 10.81
CA LEU A 263 10.81 5.27 10.19
C LEU A 263 11.80 6.33 9.71
N ILE A 264 11.34 7.37 9.01
CA ILE A 264 12.20 8.45 8.51
C ILE A 264 12.87 9.21 9.66
N ARG A 265 12.17 9.42 10.79
CA ARG A 265 12.75 10.08 11.98
C ARG A 265 13.72 9.16 12.72
N LEU A 266 13.47 7.86 12.70
CA LEU A 266 14.32 6.85 13.36
C LEU A 266 15.62 6.62 12.58
N VAL A 267 15.51 6.46 11.27
CA VAL A 267 16.64 6.31 10.34
C VAL A 267 17.25 7.69 10.07
N GLY A 268 18.32 8.02 10.80
CA GLY A 268 19.09 9.25 10.61
C GLY A 268 19.54 9.44 9.15
N ARG A 269 19.94 10.66 8.78
CA ARG A 269 20.28 11.05 7.38
C ARG A 269 21.23 10.09 6.63
N SER A 270 22.09 9.34 7.35
CA SER A 270 23.14 8.51 6.78
C SER A 270 22.68 7.17 6.18
N ASN A 271 21.49 6.67 6.54
CA ASN A 271 21.04 5.30 6.19
C ASN A 271 19.72 5.27 5.39
N ARG A 272 19.37 6.35 4.69
CA ARG A 272 18.07 6.49 4.00
C ARG A 272 18.04 5.99 2.54
N GLY A 273 19.01 5.16 2.15
CA GLY A 273 19.15 4.60 0.81
C GLY A 273 18.90 3.10 0.79
#